data_AF-A0A699UCJ9-F1
#
_entry.id   AF-A0A699UCJ9-F1
#
_cell.length_a   1.000
_cell.length_b   1.000
_cell.length_c   1.000
_cell.angle_alpha   90.00
_cell.angle_beta   90.00
_cell.angle_gamma   90.00
#
_symmetry.space_group_name_H-M   'P 1'
#
loop_
_entity.id
_entity.type
_entity.pdbx_description
1 polymer ?
#
loop_
_entity_poly.entity_id
_entity_poly.type
_entity_poly.pdbx_seq_one_letter_code
_entity_poly.pdbx_strand_id
1 'polypeptide(L)' 'PCYGDLRTLIMHESHKSKYLIHPGSDKMYQDLKQLYWWSNMKADIATYVSKCLTCSKVKAEHQKPSGFLVQPEIPEWK' A
#
# COMPACT_ATOMS: atom_id res chain seq x y z
N PRO A 1 3.87 -22.48 10.80
CA PRO A 1 4.43 -21.11 10.68
C PRO A 1 4.90 -20.63 12.04
N CYS A 2 6.21 -20.39 12.21
CA CYS A 2 6.71 -19.70 13.40
C CYS A 2 6.25 -18.25 13.25
N TYR A 3 5.15 -17.89 13.90
CA TYR A 3 4.61 -16.54 13.81
C TYR A 3 5.55 -15.61 14.58
N GLY A 4 6.50 -15.03 13.85
CA GLY A 4 7.41 -14.03 14.38
C GLY A 4 6.59 -12.83 14.84
N ASP A 5 6.66 -12.51 16.12
CA ASP A 5 6.03 -11.36 16.80
C ASP A 5 4.49 -11.25 16.67
N LEU A 6 3.84 -10.83 17.76
CA LEU A 6 2.38 -10.69 17.86
C LEU A 6 1.81 -9.77 16.76
N ARG A 7 2.59 -8.75 16.36
CA ARG A 7 2.22 -7.78 15.32
C ARG A 7 2.00 -8.44 13.96
N THR A 8 2.85 -9.39 13.58
CA THR A 8 2.74 -10.09 12.30
C THR A 8 1.48 -10.95 12.27
N LEU A 9 1.12 -11.56 13.39
CA LEU A 9 -0.08 -12.39 13.51
C LEU A 9 -1.36 -11.55 13.33
N ILE A 10 -1.43 -10.41 14.02
CA ILE A 10 -2.52 -9.42 13.89
C ILE A 10 -2.66 -8.92 12.45
N MET A 11 -1.54 -8.56 11.81
CA MET A 11 -1.55 -8.10 10.41
C MET A 11 -1.99 -9.21 9.45
N HIS A 12 -1.54 -10.45 9.67
CA HIS A 12 -1.90 -11.58 8.82
C HIS A 12 -3.37 -11.94 8.91
N GLU A 13 -3.93 -12.00 10.12
CA GLU A 13 -5.36 -12.24 10.33
C GLU A 13 -6.22 -11.16 9.66
N SER A 14 -5.86 -9.89 9.85
CA SER A 14 -6.59 -8.75 9.27
C SER A 14 -6.53 -8.71 7.75
N HIS A 15 -5.40 -9.11 7.15
CA HIS A 15 -5.19 -9.06 5.71
C HIS A 15 -5.73 -10.29 4.95
N LYS A 16 -5.79 -11.45 5.62
CA LYS A 16 -6.17 -12.74 5.01
C LYS A 16 -7.53 -13.26 5.46
N SER A 17 -8.29 -12.46 6.22
CA SER A 17 -9.67 -12.80 6.58
C SER A 17 -10.48 -13.08 5.31
N LYS A 18 -11.10 -14.27 5.25
CA LYS A 18 -11.87 -14.75 4.07
C LYS A 18 -12.97 -13.77 3.61
N TYR A 19 -13.41 -12.88 4.50
CA TYR A 19 -14.48 -11.93 4.27
C TYR A 19 -13.99 -10.57 3.73
N LEU A 20 -12.69 -10.28 3.87
CA LEU A 20 -12.09 -9.03 3.42
C LEU A 20 -11.27 -9.35 2.17
N ILE A 21 -11.81 -9.04 1.00
CA ILE A 21 -11.05 -9.04 -0.25
C ILE A 21 -9.82 -8.15 0.00
N HIS A 22 -8.64 -8.78 0.17
CA HIS A 22 -7.33 -8.19 0.42
C HIS A 22 -7.34 -6.67 0.68
N PRO A 23 -7.66 -6.24 1.92
CA PRO A 23 -7.81 -4.83 2.23
C PRO A 23 -6.48 -4.11 2.00
N GLY A 24 -6.54 -2.95 1.35
CA GLY A 24 -5.38 -2.09 1.18
C GLY A 24 -4.82 -1.60 2.51
N SER A 25 -3.61 -1.05 2.48
CA SER A 25 -2.90 -0.54 3.67
C SER A 25 -3.74 0.42 4.51
N ASP A 26 -4.50 1.31 3.87
CA ASP A 26 -5.31 2.31 4.57
C ASP A 26 -6.47 1.66 5.32
N LYS A 27 -7.17 0.72 4.69
CA LYS A 27 -8.28 -0.02 5.33
C LYS A 27 -7.76 -0.83 6.51
N MET A 28 -6.65 -1.56 6.33
CA MET A 28 -6.02 -2.29 7.43
C MET A 28 -5.66 -1.37 8.60
N TYR A 29 -5.10 -0.19 8.34
CA TYR A 29 -4.80 0.76 9.40
C TYR A 29 -6.07 1.26 10.12
N GLN A 30 -7.13 1.60 9.38
CA GLN A 30 -8.39 2.06 9.97
C GLN A 30 -9.07 1.01 10.84
N ASP A 31 -8.94 -0.27 10.50
CA ASP A 31 -9.52 -1.37 11.27
C ASP A 31 -8.68 -1.67 12.50
N LEU A 32 -7.37 -1.80 12.32
CA LEU A 32 -6.45 -2.16 13.40
C LEU A 32 -6.34 -1.07 14.47
N LYS A 33 -6.38 0.21 14.10
CA LYS A 33 -6.23 1.33 15.05
C LYS A 33 -7.35 1.39 16.10
N GLN A 34 -8.47 0.69 15.88
CA GLN A 34 -9.58 0.65 16.83
C GLN A 34 -9.28 -0.28 18.02
N LEU A 35 -8.46 -1.31 17.81
CA LEU A 35 -8.20 -2.37 18.77
C LEU A 35 -6.74 -2.40 19.25
N TYR A 36 -5.82 -1.89 18.43
CA TYR A 36 -4.39 -1.99 18.66
C TYR A 36 -3.69 -0.67 18.38
N TRP A 37 -2.56 -0.47 19.06
CA TRP A 37 -1.67 0.65 18.84
C TRP A 37 -0.22 0.25 19.08
N TRP A 38 0.67 0.65 18.17
CA TRP A 38 2.11 0.55 18.36
C TRP A 38 2.87 1.62 17.56
N SER A 39 4.11 1.88 17.92
CA SER A 39 4.98 2.83 17.21
C SER A 39 5.21 2.35 15.77
N ASN A 40 5.14 3.28 14.81
CA ASN A 40 5.35 3.01 13.38
C ASN A 40 4.33 2.08 12.69
N MET A 41 3.17 1.84 13.34
CA MET A 41 2.12 0.94 12.84
C MET A 41 1.70 1.15 11.39
N LYS A 42 1.56 2.40 10.93
CA LYS A 42 1.24 2.69 9.52
C LYS A 42 2.30 2.16 8.55
N ALA A 43 3.58 2.36 8.85
CA ALA A 43 4.67 1.94 7.99
C ALA A 43 4.85 0.42 8.00
N ASP A 44 4.64 -0.22 9.16
CA ASP A 44 4.66 -1.67 9.29
C ASP A 44 3.57 -2.31 8.42
N ILE A 45 2.33 -1.76 8.49
CA ILE A 45 1.20 -2.21 7.65
C ILE A 45 1.51 -1.99 6.16
N ALA A 46 2.04 -0.83 5.78
CA ALA A 46 2.39 -0.55 4.39
C ALA A 46 3.45 -1.54 3.87
N THR A 47 4.46 -1.84 4.68
CA THR A 47 5.51 -2.82 4.36
C THR A 47 4.98 -4.25 4.30
N TYR A 48 3.99 -4.58 5.13
CA TYR A 48 3.34 -5.89 5.10
C TYR A 48 2.50 -6.07 3.83
N VAL A 49 1.66 -5.09 3.49
CA VAL A 49 0.79 -5.12 2.30
C VAL A 49 1.60 -5.08 1.01
N SER A 50 2.72 -4.34 0.96
CA SER A 50 3.57 -4.28 -0.23
C SER A 50 4.20 -5.63 -0.61
N LYS A 51 4.39 -6.53 0.37
CA LYS A 51 4.88 -7.89 0.16
C LYS A 51 3.79 -8.84 -0.35
N CYS A 52 2.52 -8.43 -0.39
CA CYS A 52 1.45 -9.27 -0.92
C CYS A 52 1.42 -9.24 -2.45
N LEU A 53 1.80 -10.35 -3.08
CA LEU A 53 1.77 -10.52 -4.54
C LEU A 53 0.38 -10.30 -5.15
N THR A 54 -0.69 -10.69 -4.46
CA THR A 54 -2.06 -10.46 -4.92
C THR A 54 -2.35 -8.97 -4.96
N CYS A 55 -2.13 -8.25 -3.84
CA CYS A 55 -2.32 -6.80 -3.76
C CYS A 55 -1.51 -6.04 -4.82
N SER A 56 -0.26 -6.44 -5.04
CA SER A 56 0.61 -5.81 -6.04
C SER A 56 0.13 -6.01 -7.48
N LYS A 57 -0.56 -7.13 -7.79
CA LYS A 57 -1.13 -7.36 -9.12
C LYS A 57 -2.42 -6.59 -9.38
N VAL A 58 -3.24 -6.36 -8.35
CA VAL A 58 -4.54 -5.65 -8.50
C VAL A 58 -4.42 -4.14 -8.34
N LYS A 59 -3.37 -3.64 -7.64
CA LYS A 59 -3.10 -2.21 -7.58
C LYS A 59 -2.63 -1.73 -8.95
N ALA A 60 -3.54 -1.16 -9.73
CA ALA A 60 -3.16 -0.32 -10.85
C ALA A 60 -2.29 0.84 -10.32
N GLU A 61 -1.21 1.13 -11.02
CA GLU A 61 -0.38 2.28 -10.70
C GLU A 61 -1.16 3.55 -11.06
N HIS A 62 -1.59 4.30 -10.03
CA HIS A 62 -2.34 5.54 -10.21
C HIS A 62 -1.43 6.77 -10.38
N GLN A 63 -0.11 6.58 -10.32
CA GLN A 63 0.81 7.68 -10.58
C GLN A 63 0.70 8.07 -12.04
N LYS A 64 0.43 9.36 -12.29
CA LYS A 64 0.43 9.88 -13.65
C LYS A 64 1.83 9.68 -14.20
N PRO A 65 2.03 8.92 -15.30
CA PRO A 65 3.35 8.80 -15.89
C PRO A 65 3.85 10.21 -16.21
N SER A 66 5.11 10.46 -15.88
CA SER A 66 5.77 11.71 -16.26
C SER A 66 5.65 11.84 -17.77
N GLY A 67 4.81 12.77 -18.25
CA GLY A 67 4.61 12.96 -19.68
C GLY A 67 5.90 13.40 -20.33
N PHE A 68 6.05 13.09 -21.63
CA PHE A 68 7.16 13.66 -22.42
C PHE A 68 7.05 15.19 -22.37
N LEU A 69 8.13 15.85 -21.95
CA LEU A 69 8.27 17.29 -22.10
C LEU A 69 8.37 17.58 -23.61
N VAL A 70 7.28 18.07 -24.20
CA VAL A 70 7.30 18.57 -25.57
C VAL A 70 7.95 19.95 -25.53
N GLN A 71 9.08 20.08 -26.19
CA GLN A 71 9.75 21.38 -26.35
C GLN A 71 8.91 22.23 -27.32
N PRO A 72 8.46 23.45 -26.95
CA PRO A 72 7.77 24.32 -27.87
C PRO A 72 8.69 24.74 -29.02
N GLU A 73 8.14 24.98 -30.22
CA GLU A 73 8.90 25.51 -31.34
C GLU A 73 9.57 26.83 -30.96
N ILE A 74 10.86 26.95 -31.28
CA ILE A 74 11.63 28.17 -31.02
C ILE A 74 11.12 29.24 -31.99
N PRO A 75 10.58 30.37 -31.51
CA PRO A 75 10.11 31.41 -32.39
C PRO A 75 11.30 32.08 -33.09
N GLU A 76 11.24 32.19 -34.42
CA GLU A 76 12.16 33.05 -35.17
C GLU A 76 11.77 34.51 -34.93
N TRP A 77 12.68 35.28 -34.33
CA TRP A 77 12.54 36.74 -34.25
C TRP A 77 12.79 37.35 -35.65
N LYS A 78 11.90 38.27 -36.06
CA LYS A 78 12.10 39.14 -37.22
C LYS A 78 12.82 40.41 -36.84
#